data_AF-A0AAE0R2R6-F1
#
_entry.id   AF-A0AAE0R2R6-F1
#
_cell.length_a   1.000
_cell.length_b   1.000
_cell.length_c   1.000
_cell.angle_alpha   90.00
_cell.angle_beta   90.00
_cell.angle_gamma   90.00
#
_symmetry.space_group_name_H-M   'P 1'
#
loop_
_entity.id
_entity.type
_entity.pdbx_description
1 polymer ?
#
loop_
_entity_poly.entity_id
_entity_poly.type
_entity_poly.pdbx_seq_one_letter_code
_entity_poly.pdbx_strand_id
1 'polypeptide(L)'
;MVVDFRRPRPQPEPVTINGDCVEFVKTYKYLGVQLDDRMDWTANTNALCRRGQSRLYFLRRLESFNIRKKLLQMFYQTVVPSALFYVAV
;
A
#
# COMPACT_ATOMS: atom_id res chain seq x y z
N MET A 1 10.14 20.40 -26.52
CA MET A 1 11.22 20.26 -25.52
C MET A 1 10.69 20.83 -24.21
N VAL A 2 10.51 20.01 -23.17
CA VAL A 2 10.08 20.50 -21.85
C VAL A 2 11.35 20.78 -21.06
N VAL A 3 11.57 22.04 -20.71
CA VAL A 3 12.67 22.47 -19.84
C VAL A 3 12.10 22.55 -18.43
N ASP A 4 12.56 21.69 -17.54
CA ASP A 4 12.18 21.70 -16.13
C ASP A 4 13.09 22.67 -15.37
N PHE A 5 12.49 23.71 -14.78
CA PHE A 5 13.18 24.78 -14.03
C PHE A 5 13.19 24.54 -12.52
N ARG A 6 12.74 23.37 -12.04
CA ARG A 6 12.71 23.07 -10.60
C ARG A 6 14.11 23.08 -10.01
N ARG A 7 14.33 23.94 -9.01
CA ARG A 7 15.57 23.96 -8.22
C ARG A 7 15.65 22.71 -7.35
N PRO A 8 16.86 22.19 -7.04
CA PRO A 8 17.03 21.13 -6.06
C PRO A 8 16.33 21.51 -4.76
N ARG A 9 15.50 20.62 -4.21
CA ARG A 9 14.83 20.91 -2.93
C ARG A 9 15.89 21.03 -1.83
N PRO A 10 15.95 22.14 -1.09
CA PRO A 10 16.78 22.21 0.12
C PRO A 10 16.33 21.13 1.10
N GLN A 11 17.27 20.64 1.92
CA GLN A 11 16.90 19.71 2.99
C GLN A 11 15.91 20.41 3.94
N PRO A 12 14.83 19.72 4.37
CA PRO A 12 13.89 20.30 5.32
C PRO A 12 14.63 20.68 6.61
N GLU A 13 14.32 21.85 7.15
CA GLU A 13 14.85 22.24 8.47
C GLU A 13 14.26 21.35 9.57
N PRO A 14 15.01 21.06 10.65
CA PRO A 14 14.52 20.23 11.74
C PRO A 14 13.25 20.80 12.37
N VAL A 15 12.17 20.00 12.36
CA VAL A 15 10.92 20.36 13.01
C VAL A 15 10.96 19.89 14.45
N THR A 16 10.58 20.76 15.39
CA THR A 16 10.38 20.39 16.80
C THR A 16 8.89 20.41 17.14
N ILE A 17 8.40 19.32 17.76
CA ILE A 17 7.02 19.21 18.24
C ILE A 17 7.11 18.99 19.75
N ASN A 18 6.51 19.88 20.55
CA ASN A 18 6.55 19.84 22.02
C ASN A 18 7.97 19.78 22.63
N GLY A 19 8.98 20.32 21.93
CA GLY A 19 10.38 20.29 22.36
C GLY A 19 11.17 19.07 21.86
N ASP A 20 10.51 18.08 21.27
CA ASP A 20 11.16 16.91 20.67
C ASP A 20 11.44 17.13 19.18
N CYS A 21 12.65 16.80 18.74
CA CYS A 21 13.01 16.86 17.32
C CYS A 21 12.34 15.71 16.57
N VAL A 22 11.65 16.03 15.47
CA VAL A 22 11.03 15.06 14.59
C VAL A 22 12.10 14.36 13.74
N GLU A 23 12.02 13.03 13.68
CA GLU A 23 12.92 12.23 12.84
C GLU A 23 12.54 12.33 11.36
N PHE A 24 13.54 12.48 10.50
CA PHE A 24 13.37 12.38 9.05
C PHE A 24 13.71 10.98 8.57
N VAL A 25 12.68 10.23 8.19
CA VAL A 25 12.82 8.89 7.61
C VAL A 25 12.48 8.93 6.13
N LYS A 26 13.19 8.09 5.35
CA LYS A 26 12.90 7.95 3.91
C LYS A 26 11.55 7.27 3.68
N THR A 27 11.24 6.26 4.46
CA THR A 27 9.98 5.53 4.36
C THR A 27 9.34 5.39 5.74
N TYR A 28 8.02 5.49 5.78
CA TYR A 28 7.24 5.37 7.00
C TYR A 28 5.94 4.62 6.75
N LYS A 29 5.60 3.69 7.64
CA LYS A 29 4.36 2.93 7.55
C LYS A 29 3.32 3.52 8.49
N TYR A 30 2.29 4.14 7.95
CA TYR A 30 1.19 4.71 8.73
C TYR A 30 -0.12 3.99 8.44
N LEU A 31 -0.76 3.43 9.47
CA LEU A 31 -2.05 2.71 9.37
C LEU A 31 -2.11 1.60 8.30
N GLY A 32 -0.97 1.09 7.84
CA GLY A 32 -0.90 0.06 6.80
C GLY A 32 -0.50 0.56 5.41
N VAL A 33 -0.43 1.89 5.24
CA VAL A 33 0.03 2.61 4.05
C VAL A 33 1.54 2.85 4.13
N GLN A 34 2.26 2.63 3.04
CA GLN A 34 3.69 2.96 2.94
C GLN A 34 3.84 4.36 2.35
N LEU A 35 4.39 5.27 3.14
CA LEU A 35 4.73 6.64 2.75
C LEU A 35 6.22 6.71 2.45
N ASP A 36 6.57 7.37 1.35
CA ASP A 36 7.95 7.66 0.95
C ASP A 36 8.22 9.16 1.02
N ASP A 37 9.47 9.56 1.16
CA ASP A 37 9.91 10.97 1.24
C ASP A 37 9.58 11.76 -0.04
N ARG A 38 9.49 11.05 -1.17
CA ARG A 38 9.06 11.56 -2.48
C ARG A 38 7.54 11.56 -2.67
N MET A 39 6.78 11.07 -1.69
CA MET A 39 5.36 10.72 -1.82
C MET A 39 5.09 9.81 -3.03
N ASP A 40 6.03 8.90 -3.32
CA ASP A 40 5.82 7.87 -4.32
C ASP A 40 4.90 6.77 -3.76
N TRP A 41 3.87 6.41 -4.51
CA TRP A 41 2.92 5.36 -4.16
C TRP A 41 3.41 3.96 -4.55
N THR A 42 4.53 3.83 -5.27
CA THR A 42 5.04 2.56 -5.80
C THR A 42 5.23 1.50 -4.72
N ALA A 43 5.79 1.86 -3.56
CA ALA A 43 5.94 0.91 -2.45
C ALA A 43 4.59 0.44 -1.91
N ASN A 44 3.64 1.36 -1.76
CA ASN A 44 2.29 1.07 -1.28
C ASN A 44 1.50 0.20 -2.27
N THR A 45 1.50 0.55 -3.56
CA THR A 45 0.80 -0.20 -4.61
C THR A 45 1.41 -1.59 -4.78
N ASN A 46 2.74 -1.74 -4.73
CA ASN A 46 3.38 -3.05 -4.74
C ASN A 46 2.97 -3.91 -3.53
N ALA A 47 2.91 -3.31 -2.35
CA ALA A 47 2.43 -4.01 -1.15
C ALA A 47 0.96 -4.42 -1.28
N LEU A 48 0.11 -3.55 -1.84
CA LEU A 48 -1.30 -3.82 -2.10
C LEU A 48 -1.49 -4.96 -3.11
N CYS A 49 -0.77 -4.91 -4.23
CA CYS A 49 -0.76 -5.96 -5.24
C CYS A 49 -0.36 -7.31 -4.65
N ARG A 50 0.69 -7.37 -3.82
CA ARG A 50 1.10 -8.60 -3.15
C ARG A 50 0.02 -9.16 -2.22
N ARG A 51 -0.65 -8.31 -1.44
CA ARG A 51 -1.77 -8.73 -0.57
C ARG A 51 -2.93 -9.29 -1.40
N GLY A 52 -3.32 -8.59 -2.47
CA GLY A 52 -4.37 -9.04 -3.40
C GLY A 52 -4.02 -10.38 -4.05
N GLN A 53 -2.80 -10.53 -4.57
CA GLN A 53 -2.32 -11.78 -5.17
C GLN A 53 -2.32 -12.95 -4.18
N SER A 54 -1.94 -12.71 -2.92
CA SER A 54 -2.03 -13.74 -1.87
C SER A 54 -3.48 -14.22 -1.67
N ARG A 55 -4.47 -13.32 -1.64
CA ARG A 55 -5.88 -13.72 -1.50
C ARG A 55 -6.41 -14.46 -2.73
N LEU A 56 -6.05 -14.01 -3.92
CA LEU A 56 -6.40 -14.69 -5.16
C LEU A 56 -5.74 -16.06 -5.27
N TYR A 57 -4.52 -16.23 -4.77
CA TYR A 57 -3.86 -17.53 -4.68
C TYR A 57 -4.68 -18.52 -3.85
N PHE A 58 -5.16 -18.11 -2.67
CA PHE A 58 -6.03 -18.95 -1.86
C PHE A 58 -7.35 -19.28 -2.55
N LEU A 59 -7.96 -18.31 -3.24
CA LEU A 59 -9.18 -18.55 -4.03
C LEU A 59 -8.95 -19.64 -5.11
N ARG A 60 -7.88 -19.52 -5.90
CA ARG A 60 -7.52 -20.52 -6.93
C ARG A 60 -7.22 -21.89 -6.31
N ARG A 61 -6.56 -21.90 -5.14
CA ARG A 61 -6.27 -23.14 -4.42
C ARG A 61 -7.56 -23.81 -3.92
N LEU A 62 -8.50 -23.03 -3.39
CA LEU A 62 -9.81 -23.51 -2.97
C LEU A 62 -10.62 -24.05 -4.16
N GLU A 63 -10.56 -23.37 -5.30
CA GLU A 63 -11.20 -23.82 -6.54
C GLU A 63 -10.66 -25.19 -6.99
N SER A 64 -9.35 -25.44 -6.83
CA SER A 64 -8.74 -26.73 -7.18
C SER A 64 -9.26 -27.94 -6.38
N PHE A 65 -9.93 -27.70 -5.25
CA PHE A 65 -10.59 -28.76 -4.46
C PHE A 65 -12.05 -29.00 -4.88
N ASN A 66 -12.49 -28.45 -6.02
CA ASN A 66 -13.84 -28.63 -6.56
C ASN A 66 -14.95 -28.14 -5.61
N ILE A 67 -14.65 -27.08 -4.86
CA ILE A 67 -15.61 -26.45 -3.95
C ILE A 67 -16.78 -25.84 -4.74
N ARG A 68 -17.99 -25.89 -4.15
CA ARG A 68 -19.19 -25.27 -4.73
C ARG A 68 -18.94 -23.81 -5.11
N LYS A 69 -19.25 -23.43 -6.36
CA LYS A 69 -19.06 -22.07 -6.90
C LYS A 69 -19.65 -20.97 -6.01
N LYS A 70 -20.80 -21.22 -5.39
CA LYS A 70 -21.43 -20.28 -4.44
C LYS A 70 -20.52 -19.95 -3.25
N LEU A 71 -19.81 -20.93 -2.71
CA LEU A 71 -18.88 -20.72 -1.60
C LEU A 71 -17.62 -19.97 -2.04
N LEU A 72 -17.09 -20.27 -3.23
CA LEU A 72 -15.98 -19.52 -3.83
C LEU A 72 -16.34 -18.06 -4.09
N GLN A 73 -17.57 -17.79 -4.55
CA GLN A 73 -18.07 -16.44 -4.75
C GLN A 73 -18.17 -15.67 -3.42
N MET A 74 -18.72 -16.30 -2.38
CA MET A 74 -18.76 -15.70 -1.03
C MET A 74 -17.35 -15.42 -0.50
N PHE A 75 -16.40 -16.34 -0.71
CA PHE A 75 -15.01 -16.14 -0.32
C PHE A 75 -14.37 -14.96 -1.07
N TYR A 76 -14.56 -14.87 -2.39
CA TYR A 76 -14.05 -13.75 -3.19
C TYR A 76 -14.61 -12.41 -2.69
N GLN A 77 -15.93 -12.32 -2.51
CA GLN A 77 -16.62 -11.09 -2.11
C GLN A 77 -16.26 -10.61 -0.70
N THR A 78 -15.84 -11.51 0.19
CA THR A 78 -15.47 -11.17 1.57
C THR A 78 -13.98 -10.91 1.72
N VAL A 79 -13.12 -11.73 1.12
CA VAL A 79 -11.69 -11.74 1.39
C VAL A 79 -10.91 -10.81 0.48
N VAL A 80 -11.24 -10.74 -0.81
CA VAL A 80 -10.48 -9.92 -1.77
C VAL A 80 -10.70 -8.41 -1.53
N PRO A 81 -11.96 -7.92 -1.40
CA PRO A 81 -12.23 -6.53 -1.02
C PRO A 81 -11.55 -6.10 0.27
N SER A 82 -11.58 -6.93 1.32
CA SER A 82 -10.95 -6.60 2.62
C SER A 82 -9.43 -6.33 2.51
N ALA A 83 -8.76 -7.01 1.57
CA ALA A 83 -7.32 -6.86 1.37
C ALA A 83 -6.97 -5.63 0.53
N LEU A 84 -7.90 -5.15 -0.31
CA LEU A 84 -7.69 -4.05 -1.24
C LEU A 84 -8.17 -2.71 -0.66
N PHE A 85 -9.35 -2.67 -0.06
CA PHE A 85 -9.97 -1.40 0.36
C PHE A 85 -9.41 -0.84 1.68
N TYR A 86 -8.79 -1.64 2.54
CA TYR A 86 -8.24 -1.14 3.82
C TYR A 86 -7.08 -0.13 3.64
N VAL A 87 -6.39 -0.14 2.49
CA VAL A 87 -5.16 0.65 2.25
C VAL A 87 -5.31 1.63 1.08
N ALA A 88 -6.48 1.63 0.43
CA ALA A 88 -6.77 2.44 -0.76
C ALA A 88 -7.64 3.67 -0.46
N VAL A 89 -7.82 4.01 0.82
CA VAL A 89 -8.60 5.17 1.29
C VAL A 89 -7.67 6.32 1.59
#